data_AF-A0A0N8W974-F1
#
_entry.id   AF-A0A0N8W974-F1
#
_cell.length_a   1.000
_cell.length_b   1.000
_cell.length_c   1.000
_cell.angle_alpha   90.00
_cell.angle_beta   90.00
_cell.angle_gamma   90.00
#
_symmetry.space_group_name_H-M   'P 1'
#
loop_
_entity.id
_entity.type
_entity.pdbx_description
1 polymer ?
#
loop_
_entity_poly.entity_id
_entity_poly.type
_entity_poly.pdbx_seq_one_letter_code
_entity_poly.pdbx_strand_id
1 'polypeptide(L)'
;MIYCADLGRKIEERLCLFRQDKAKKNRRGFEDLSEYARCRDCETGLSVLKEFLNQQKGDNEMTSEKRNNDIPEAKNPEEKKKPCKKCGVPKRLNEFPRNKICRDGHQNVCKDCRRKQRRAFREKQRLGTSATAPAISNDITSDPTPSAPHRNRLVIDLTNYPEVYERIEKAGIDEIRTPENQALYWLVMWVRAESEHEADGV
;
A
#
# COMPACT_ATOMS: atom_id res chain seq x y z
N MET A 1 20.63 -11.72 17.12
CA MET A 1 19.72 -11.00 18.05
C MET A 1 20.41 -9.71 18.46
N ILE A 2 19.74 -8.57 18.35
CA ILE A 2 20.32 -7.24 18.61
C ILE A 2 19.52 -6.46 19.67
N TYR A 3 20.19 -5.62 20.45
CA TYR A 3 19.51 -4.76 21.42
C TYR A 3 19.00 -3.50 20.73
N CYS A 4 17.70 -3.20 20.86
CA CYS A 4 17.09 -2.01 20.30
C CYS A 4 16.89 -0.96 21.40
N ALA A 5 17.63 0.14 21.34
CA ALA A 5 17.53 1.24 22.30
C ALA A 5 16.11 1.84 22.36
N ASP A 6 15.45 1.99 21.20
CA ASP A 6 14.09 2.53 21.10
C ASP A 6 13.03 1.65 21.81
N LEU A 7 13.24 0.34 21.86
CA LEU A 7 12.31 -0.61 22.50
C LEU A 7 12.77 -1.07 23.89
N GLY A 8 13.97 -0.69 24.33
CA GLY A 8 14.56 -1.16 25.59
C GLY A 8 14.69 -2.68 25.70
N ARG A 9 14.74 -3.43 24.59
CA ARG A 9 14.75 -4.91 24.59
C ARG A 9 15.56 -5.51 23.45
N LYS A 10 15.94 -6.78 23.59
CA LYS A 10 16.55 -7.58 22.52
C LYS A 10 15.49 -7.98 21.50
N ILE A 11 15.80 -7.82 20.22
CA ILE A 11 14.93 -8.18 19.09
C ILE A 11 15.73 -8.96 18.04
N GLU A 12 15.00 -9.65 17.16
CA GLU A 12 15.60 -10.29 15.98
C GLU A 12 16.10 -9.25 14.96
N GLU A 13 17.19 -9.58 14.28
CA GLU A 13 17.78 -8.73 13.22
C GLU A 13 16.80 -8.48 12.07
N ARG A 14 16.05 -9.52 11.67
CA ARG A 14 15.01 -9.41 10.64
C ARG A 14 13.92 -8.42 11.04
N LEU A 15 13.53 -8.42 12.32
CA LEU A 15 12.52 -7.49 12.83
C LEU A 15 13.04 -6.05 12.84
N CYS A 16 14.31 -5.84 13.17
CA CYS A 16 14.95 -4.51 13.08
C CYS A 16 14.96 -3.96 11.65
N LEU A 17 15.39 -4.77 10.67
CA LEU A 17 15.41 -4.38 9.25
C LEU A 17 14.01 -4.10 8.71
N PHE A 18 13.01 -4.90 9.10
CA PHE A 18 11.62 -4.69 8.71
C PHE A 18 11.07 -3.35 9.24
N ARG A 19 11.40 -2.99 10.48
CA ARG A 19 11.04 -1.67 11.06
C ARG A 19 11.70 -0.53 10.30
N GLN A 20 12.96 -0.65 9.93
CA GLN A 20 13.66 0.35 9.11
C GLN A 20 13.01 0.54 7.72
N ASP A 21 12.68 -0.57 7.04
CA ASP A 21 12.04 -0.53 5.71
C ASP A 21 10.64 0.10 5.76
N LYS A 22 9.82 -0.27 6.75
CA LYS A 22 8.52 0.37 7.01
C LYS A 22 8.68 1.86 7.27
N ALA A 23 9.61 2.27 8.13
CA ALA A 23 9.90 3.67 8.41
C ALA A 23 10.35 4.44 7.14
N LYS A 24 11.14 3.81 6.26
CA LYS A 24 11.59 4.41 4.99
C LYS A 24 10.47 4.53 3.95
N LYS A 25 9.53 3.58 3.93
CA LYS A 25 8.36 3.58 3.02
C LYS A 25 7.27 4.57 3.46
N ASN A 26 7.18 4.90 4.74
CA ASN A 26 6.12 5.76 5.28
C ASN A 26 6.32 7.27 5.06
N ARG A 27 6.83 7.70 3.90
CA ARG A 27 7.07 9.13 3.57
C ARG A 27 5.79 9.96 3.35
N ARG A 28 4.58 9.41 3.54
CA ARG A 28 3.31 10.09 3.21
C ARG A 28 2.23 10.00 4.30
N GLY A 29 2.56 10.47 5.50
CA GLY A 29 1.55 10.97 6.46
C GLY A 29 0.58 9.92 7.00
N PHE A 30 1.06 8.77 7.45
CA PHE A 30 0.26 7.90 8.30
C PHE A 30 0.44 8.35 9.76
N GLU A 31 -0.58 8.98 10.34
CA GLU A 31 -0.52 9.65 11.66
C GLU A 31 -0.51 8.69 12.85
N ASP A 32 -0.77 7.40 12.62
CA ASP A 32 -0.82 6.40 13.70
C ASP A 32 0.45 5.55 13.70
N LEU A 33 1.47 6.03 14.42
CA LEU A 33 2.85 5.55 14.35
C LEU A 33 3.50 5.45 15.75
N SER A 34 2.72 5.12 16.78
CA SER A 34 3.23 5.14 18.16
C SER A 34 4.25 4.05 18.48
N GLU A 35 4.27 2.89 17.80
CA GLU A 35 5.22 1.80 18.14
C GLU A 35 6.34 1.51 17.12
N TYR A 36 6.12 1.78 15.83
CA TYR A 36 6.99 1.27 14.77
C TYR A 36 7.93 2.31 14.13
N ALA A 37 7.84 3.59 14.51
CA ALA A 37 8.20 4.68 13.60
C ALA A 37 9.54 5.41 13.84
N ARG A 38 10.32 5.08 14.86
CA ARG A 38 11.51 5.90 15.22
C ARG A 38 12.86 5.37 14.73
N CYS A 39 12.97 4.08 14.40
CA CYS A 39 14.23 3.46 13.99
C CYS A 39 14.44 3.62 12.47
N ARG A 40 14.40 4.84 11.90
CA ARG A 40 14.57 5.01 10.44
C ARG A 40 16.00 4.71 10.00
N ASP A 41 16.97 5.09 10.83
CA ASP A 41 18.42 4.96 10.58
C ASP A 41 19.19 4.71 11.89
N CYS A 42 18.68 3.82 12.74
CA CYS A 42 19.35 3.45 13.98
C CYS A 42 20.68 2.72 13.69
N GLU A 43 21.74 3.09 14.42
CA GLU A 43 23.13 2.64 14.21
C GLU A 43 23.24 1.11 14.18
N THR A 44 22.56 0.43 15.12
CA THR A 44 22.51 -1.03 15.20
C THR A 44 21.95 -1.67 13.93
N GLY A 45 20.86 -1.13 13.38
CA GLY A 45 20.27 -1.68 12.15
C GLY A 45 21.06 -1.32 10.90
N LEU A 46 21.80 -0.20 10.89
CA LEU A 46 22.75 0.13 9.82
C LEU A 46 23.93 -0.85 9.79
N SER A 47 24.44 -1.26 10.95
CA SER A 47 25.51 -2.26 11.06
C SER A 47 25.03 -3.63 10.55
N VAL A 48 23.84 -4.08 10.97
CA VAL A 48 23.22 -5.33 10.48
C VAL A 48 23.00 -5.30 8.96
N LEU A 49 22.54 -4.16 8.42
CA LEU A 49 22.33 -4.02 6.97
C LEU A 49 23.65 -4.10 6.19
N LYS A 50 24.74 -3.52 6.71
CA LYS A 50 26.07 -3.61 6.07
C LYS A 50 26.59 -5.05 6.04
N GLU A 51 26.46 -5.78 7.15
CA GLU A 51 26.85 -7.20 7.22
C GLU A 51 26.04 -8.04 6.23
N PHE A 52 24.72 -7.85 6.17
CA PHE A 52 23.85 -8.55 5.23
C PHE A 52 24.21 -8.28 3.76
N LEU A 53 24.53 -7.03 3.41
CA LEU A 53 24.95 -6.68 2.05
C LEU A 53 26.33 -7.23 1.69
N ASN A 54 27.24 -7.32 2.66
CA ASN A 54 28.57 -7.91 2.44
C ASN A 54 28.48 -9.42 2.23
N GLN A 55 27.58 -10.12 2.94
CA GLN A 55 27.32 -11.53 2.74
C GLN A 55 26.78 -11.83 1.33
N GLN A 56 25.86 -11.00 0.81
CA GLN A 56 25.36 -11.14 -0.56
C GLN A 56 26.38 -10.84 -1.67
N LYS A 57 27.45 -10.09 -1.36
CA LYS A 57 28.53 -9.83 -2.32
C LYS A 57 29.47 -11.03 -2.45
N GLY A 58 29.76 -11.72 -1.35
CA GLY A 58 30.56 -12.94 -1.37
C GLY A 58 29.93 -14.05 -2.22
N ASP A 59 28.60 -14.16 -2.21
CA ASP A 59 27.89 -15.18 -2.99
C ASP A 59 27.76 -14.83 -4.49
N ASN A 60 27.84 -13.55 -4.86
CA ASN A 60 27.69 -13.10 -6.26
C ASN A 60 29.01 -13.06 -7.05
N GLU A 61 30.17 -12.96 -6.39
CA GLU A 61 31.48 -12.99 -7.08
C GLU A 61 31.80 -14.35 -7.71
N MET A 62 31.06 -15.42 -7.38
CA MET A 62 31.26 -16.76 -7.96
C MET A 62 30.43 -17.04 -9.23
N THR A 63 29.69 -16.07 -9.78
CA THR A 63 28.83 -16.28 -10.97
C THR A 63 28.97 -15.25 -12.10
N SER A 64 29.96 -14.35 -12.08
CA SER A 64 30.06 -13.26 -13.05
C SER A 64 30.78 -13.58 -14.37
N GLU A 65 31.15 -14.83 -14.63
CA GLU A 65 31.66 -15.22 -15.96
C GLU A 65 30.56 -15.85 -16.81
N LYS A 66 30.30 -15.22 -17.95
CA LYS A 66 29.41 -15.63 -19.07
C LYS A 66 27.94 -15.24 -18.94
N ARG A 67 27.62 -14.02 -19.37
CA ARG A 67 26.37 -13.70 -20.10
C ARG A 67 26.58 -12.51 -21.05
N ASN A 68 27.50 -12.67 -21.98
CA ASN A 68 27.36 -12.06 -23.30
C ASN A 68 26.96 -13.21 -24.21
N ASN A 69 25.71 -13.21 -24.68
CA ASN A 69 25.25 -13.91 -25.89
C ASN A 69 23.81 -13.46 -26.18
N ASP A 70 23.67 -12.84 -27.34
CA ASP A 70 22.54 -12.98 -28.27
C ASP A 70 21.14 -12.66 -27.73
N ILE A 71 20.77 -11.38 -27.82
CA ILE A 71 19.36 -11.00 -27.87
C ILE A 71 18.92 -11.15 -29.34
N PRO A 72 18.06 -12.12 -29.69
CA PRO A 72 17.53 -12.22 -31.03
C PRO A 72 16.64 -11.01 -31.31
N GLU A 73 16.90 -10.40 -32.46
CA GLU A 73 16.24 -9.23 -33.03
C GLU A 73 14.71 -9.45 -33.08
N ALA A 74 14.02 -8.91 -32.07
CA ALA A 74 12.60 -9.12 -31.89
C ALA A 74 11.79 -8.36 -32.94
N LYS A 75 11.10 -9.15 -33.77
CA LYS A 75 10.06 -8.75 -34.73
C LYS A 75 9.27 -7.51 -34.28
N ASN A 76 9.22 -6.53 -35.18
CA ASN A 76 8.70 -5.18 -35.02
C ASN A 76 7.39 -5.09 -34.20
N PRO A 77 7.40 -4.49 -32.98
CA PRO A 77 6.20 -4.28 -32.15
C PRO A 77 5.19 -3.22 -32.66
N GLU A 78 5.40 -2.63 -33.84
CA GLU A 78 4.71 -1.42 -34.28
C GLU A 78 3.23 -1.55 -34.65
N GLU A 79 2.67 -2.76 -34.78
CA GLU A 79 1.31 -2.93 -35.32
C GLU A 79 0.19 -3.02 -34.28
N LYS A 80 0.52 -3.18 -32.99
CA LYS A 80 -0.54 -3.28 -31.96
C LYS A 80 -1.18 -1.91 -31.73
N LYS A 81 -2.45 -1.80 -32.16
CA LYS A 81 -3.32 -0.65 -31.89
C LYS A 81 -4.21 -0.94 -30.69
N LYS A 82 -4.46 0.08 -29.87
CA LYS A 82 -5.34 0.02 -28.70
C LYS A 82 -6.26 1.26 -28.68
N PRO A 83 -7.55 1.12 -28.37
CA PRO A 83 -8.45 2.26 -28.22
C PRO A 83 -8.15 3.03 -26.93
N CYS A 84 -8.10 4.36 -27.02
CA CYS A 84 -7.96 5.21 -25.84
C CYS A 84 -9.28 5.28 -25.06
N LYS A 85 -9.27 4.97 -23.76
CA LYS A 85 -10.46 5.04 -22.90
C LYS A 85 -11.11 6.44 -22.83
N LYS A 86 -10.36 7.50 -23.12
CA LYS A 86 -10.85 8.88 -23.05
C LYS A 86 -11.42 9.42 -24.37
N CYS A 87 -10.78 9.12 -25.49
CA CYS A 87 -11.20 9.67 -26.80
C CYS A 87 -11.75 8.61 -27.76
N GLY A 88 -11.73 7.33 -27.41
CA GLY A 88 -12.20 6.22 -28.24
C GLY A 88 -11.29 5.87 -29.42
N VAL A 89 -10.49 6.82 -29.92
CA VAL A 89 -9.65 6.61 -31.12
C VAL A 89 -8.62 5.49 -30.92
N PRO A 90 -8.53 4.52 -31.84
CA PRO A 90 -7.49 3.50 -31.85
C PRO A 90 -6.14 4.12 -32.21
N LYS A 91 -5.16 3.96 -31.32
CA LYS A 91 -3.81 4.53 -31.45
C LYS A 91 -2.75 3.44 -31.30
N ARG A 92 -1.56 3.66 -31.84
CA ARG A 92 -0.43 2.72 -31.65
C ARG A 92 -0.05 2.63 -30.18
N LEU A 93 0.45 1.48 -29.70
CA LEU A 93 0.91 1.33 -28.31
C LEU A 93 1.93 2.39 -27.89
N ASN A 94 2.79 2.85 -28.80
CA ASN A 94 3.77 3.92 -28.56
C ASN A 94 3.15 5.28 -28.23
N GLU A 95 1.87 5.49 -28.55
CA GLU A 95 1.11 6.68 -28.16
C GLU A 95 0.54 6.60 -26.74
N PHE A 96 0.70 5.48 -26.06
CA PHE A 96 0.32 5.30 -24.66
C PHE A 96 1.56 5.40 -23.76
N PRO A 97 1.45 6.03 -22.58
CA PRO A 97 2.54 6.00 -21.60
C PRO A 97 2.79 4.58 -21.07
N ARG A 98 4.05 4.21 -20.85
CA ARG A 98 4.41 2.93 -20.21
C ARG A 98 3.93 2.90 -18.75
N ASN A 99 3.35 1.78 -18.33
CA ASN A 99 2.93 1.51 -16.96
C ASN A 99 3.11 0.03 -16.63
N LYS A 100 4.08 -0.29 -15.76
CA LYS A 100 4.44 -1.67 -15.39
C LYS A 100 3.33 -2.41 -14.61
N ILE A 101 2.37 -1.68 -14.05
CA ILE A 101 1.25 -2.26 -13.29
C ILE A 101 0.19 -2.84 -14.24
N CYS A 102 0.09 -2.32 -15.47
CA CYS A 102 -0.88 -2.82 -16.45
C CYS A 102 -0.35 -4.09 -17.12
N ARG A 103 -1.24 -5.06 -17.38
CA ARG A 103 -0.90 -6.35 -18.01
C ARG A 103 -0.21 -6.21 -19.37
N ASP A 104 -0.53 -5.15 -20.12
CA ASP A 104 0.05 -4.80 -21.44
C ASP A 104 1.23 -3.82 -21.35
N GLY A 105 1.64 -3.46 -20.14
CA GLY A 105 2.74 -2.52 -19.89
C GLY A 105 2.44 -1.06 -20.27
N HIS A 106 1.19 -0.71 -20.63
CA HIS A 106 0.81 0.62 -21.11
C HIS A 106 -0.47 1.13 -20.46
N GLN A 107 -0.61 2.44 -20.27
CA GLN A 107 -1.85 3.02 -19.73
C GLN A 107 -3.02 2.89 -20.71
N ASN A 108 -4.25 2.99 -20.20
CA ASN A 108 -5.47 2.97 -21.01
C ASN A 108 -5.81 4.34 -21.64
N VAL A 109 -5.02 5.37 -21.37
CA VAL A 109 -5.23 6.75 -21.84
C VAL A 109 -4.04 7.20 -22.66
N CYS A 110 -4.28 7.71 -23.87
CA CYS A 110 -3.22 8.15 -24.77
C CYS A 110 -2.49 9.41 -24.24
N LYS A 111 -1.28 9.64 -24.76
CA LYS A 111 -0.43 10.78 -24.40
C LYS A 111 -1.14 12.13 -24.61
N ASP A 112 -1.94 12.28 -25.66
CA ASP A 112 -2.64 13.54 -25.95
C ASP A 112 -3.72 13.86 -24.92
N CYS A 113 -4.57 12.88 -24.60
CA CYS A 113 -5.58 13.03 -23.56
C CYS A 113 -4.95 13.35 -22.20
N ARG A 114 -3.79 12.74 -21.89
CA ARG A 114 -3.04 13.01 -20.67
C ARG A 114 -2.46 14.43 -20.68
N ARG A 115 -1.92 14.91 -21.80
CA ARG A 115 -1.44 16.29 -21.97
C ARG A 115 -2.57 17.30 -21.79
N LYS A 116 -3.72 17.07 -22.42
CA LYS A 116 -4.94 17.91 -22.26
C LYS A 116 -5.38 17.96 -20.80
N GLN A 117 -5.45 16.81 -20.12
CA GLN A 117 -5.82 16.76 -18.70
C GLN A 117 -4.82 17.51 -17.82
N ARG A 118 -3.51 17.36 -18.04
CA ARG A 118 -2.47 18.09 -17.30
C ARG A 118 -2.56 19.60 -17.53
N ARG A 119 -2.83 20.04 -18.77
CA ARG A 119 -3.03 21.45 -19.10
C ARG A 119 -4.25 22.01 -18.36
N ALA A 120 -5.39 21.35 -18.43
CA ALA A 120 -6.60 21.76 -17.73
C ALA A 120 -6.41 21.82 -16.20
N PHE A 121 -5.69 20.85 -15.63
CA PHE A 121 -5.37 20.89 -14.19
C PHE A 121 -4.49 22.09 -13.82
N ARG A 122 -3.44 22.37 -14.61
CA ARG A 122 -2.58 23.55 -14.39
C ARG A 122 -3.33 24.86 -14.57
N GLU A 123 -4.25 24.91 -15.52
CA GLU A 123 -5.10 26.06 -15.76
C GLU A 123 -6.06 26.31 -14.59
N LYS A 124 -6.71 25.27 -14.06
CA LYS A 124 -7.51 25.36 -12.82
C LYS A 124 -6.69 25.84 -11.62
N GLN A 125 -5.44 25.37 -11.49
CA GLN A 125 -4.53 25.82 -10.44
C GLN A 125 -4.11 27.29 -10.61
N ARG A 126 -3.94 27.77 -11.86
CA ARG A 126 -3.61 29.17 -12.16
C ARG A 126 -4.79 30.11 -11.97
N LEU A 127 -6.00 29.67 -12.30
CA LEU A 127 -7.24 30.44 -12.15
C LEU A 127 -7.69 30.56 -10.69
N GLY A 128 -6.88 30.12 -9.72
CA GLY A 128 -7.04 30.59 -8.35
C GLY A 128 -8.22 29.99 -7.59
N THR A 129 -8.62 28.75 -7.86
CA THR A 129 -9.19 27.94 -6.76
C THR A 129 -8.05 27.25 -6.03
N SER A 130 -7.20 28.04 -5.39
CA SER A 130 -6.51 27.64 -4.17
C SER A 130 -7.55 27.49 -3.06
N ALA A 131 -8.52 26.59 -3.25
CA ALA A 131 -9.17 25.94 -2.14
C ALA A 131 -8.13 24.94 -1.60
N THR A 132 -7.14 25.48 -0.88
CA THR A 132 -6.85 24.92 0.45
C THR A 132 -8.19 24.51 1.03
N ALA A 133 -8.32 23.24 1.42
CA ALA A 133 -9.45 22.77 2.20
C ALA A 133 -9.82 23.89 3.19
N PRO A 134 -11.09 24.35 3.23
CA PRO A 134 -11.47 25.41 4.15
C PRO A 134 -10.93 24.99 5.52
N ALA A 135 -10.19 25.90 6.15
CA ALA A 135 -9.88 25.75 7.56
C ALA A 135 -11.23 25.47 8.24
N ILE A 136 -11.37 24.27 8.77
CA ILE A 136 -12.53 23.87 9.55
C ILE A 136 -12.44 24.75 10.80
N SER A 137 -13.06 25.93 10.74
CA SER A 137 -13.48 26.63 11.94
C SER A 137 -14.48 25.69 12.60
N ASN A 138 -14.12 25.18 13.77
CA ASN A 138 -14.96 24.36 14.64
C ASN A 138 -16.11 25.20 15.24
N ASP A 139 -16.89 25.87 14.40
CA ASP A 139 -18.22 26.34 14.79
C ASP A 139 -19.21 25.26 14.38
N ILE A 140 -19.46 24.38 15.35
CA ILE A 140 -20.51 23.39 15.35
C ILE A 140 -21.83 24.18 15.37
N THR A 141 -22.29 24.60 14.19
CA THR A 141 -23.71 24.86 13.95
C THR A 141 -24.28 23.60 13.33
N SER A 142 -25.02 22.88 14.15
CA SER A 142 -25.78 21.69 13.81
C SER A 142 -26.87 22.05 12.81
N ASP A 143 -26.59 21.87 11.53
CA ASP A 143 -27.65 21.78 10.50
C ASP A 143 -27.43 20.52 9.62
N PRO A 144 -28.51 19.78 9.30
CA PRO A 144 -28.43 18.44 8.72
C PRO A 144 -28.13 18.55 7.23
N THR A 145 -26.83 18.56 6.91
CA THR A 145 -26.35 18.46 5.52
C THR A 145 -26.78 17.10 4.94
N PRO A 146 -27.31 17.03 3.70
CA PRO A 146 -27.75 15.78 3.09
C PRO A 146 -26.59 14.80 2.99
N SER A 147 -26.73 13.65 3.64
CA SER A 147 -25.70 12.64 3.83
C SER A 147 -25.07 12.21 2.51
N ALA A 148 -23.76 12.42 2.40
CA ALA A 148 -22.92 11.72 1.45
C ALA A 148 -23.18 10.20 1.55
N PRO A 149 -23.11 9.44 0.44
CA PRO A 149 -23.41 8.00 0.44
C PRO A 149 -22.60 7.31 1.54
N HIS A 150 -23.32 6.65 2.45
CA HIS A 150 -22.77 6.00 3.62
C HIS A 150 -21.62 5.07 3.19
N ARG A 151 -20.39 5.40 3.61
CA ARG A 151 -19.35 4.39 3.65
C ARG A 151 -19.80 3.38 4.69
N ASN A 152 -19.90 2.11 4.30
CA ASN A 152 -20.24 1.00 5.19
C ASN A 152 -19.26 1.01 6.37
N ARG A 153 -19.66 1.63 7.47
CA ARG A 153 -18.89 1.73 8.71
C ARG A 153 -19.51 0.74 9.68
N LEU A 154 -18.79 -0.34 9.94
CA LEU A 154 -19.11 -1.25 11.02
C LEU A 154 -18.51 -0.70 12.32
N VAL A 155 -19.32 -0.55 13.35
CA VAL A 155 -18.88 -0.19 14.71
C VAL A 155 -19.22 -1.39 15.59
N ILE A 156 -18.20 -1.96 16.23
CA ILE A 156 -18.36 -3.07 17.16
C ILE A 156 -18.09 -2.48 18.56
N ASP A 157 -19.11 -2.41 19.39
CA ASP A 157 -18.98 -1.94 20.78
C ASP A 157 -18.65 -3.12 21.69
N LEU A 158 -17.45 -3.10 22.26
CA LEU A 158 -16.94 -4.11 23.19
C LEU A 158 -16.77 -3.56 24.61
N THR A 159 -17.37 -2.40 24.92
CA THR A 159 -17.19 -1.71 26.21
C THR A 159 -17.60 -2.59 27.39
N ASN A 160 -18.63 -3.42 27.21
CA ASN A 160 -19.14 -4.33 28.24
C ASN A 160 -18.52 -5.74 28.19
N TYR A 161 -17.56 -5.98 27.29
CA TYR A 161 -16.95 -7.30 27.06
C TYR A 161 -15.42 -7.21 26.93
N PRO A 162 -14.72 -6.73 27.97
CA PRO A 162 -13.26 -6.55 27.94
C PRO A 162 -12.52 -7.87 27.68
N GLU A 163 -13.01 -8.99 28.19
CA GLU A 163 -12.43 -10.32 27.98
C GLU A 163 -12.47 -10.75 26.51
N VAL A 164 -13.46 -10.31 25.75
CA VAL A 164 -13.56 -10.58 24.31
C VAL A 164 -12.53 -9.72 23.57
N TYR A 165 -12.37 -8.45 23.94
CA TYR A 165 -11.37 -7.57 23.35
C TYR A 165 -9.95 -8.10 23.59
N GLU A 166 -9.61 -8.51 24.82
CA GLU A 166 -8.30 -9.09 25.15
C GLU A 166 -7.98 -10.33 24.31
N ARG A 167 -8.99 -11.20 24.10
CA ARG A 167 -8.84 -12.37 23.23
C ARG A 167 -8.58 -11.99 21.77
N ILE A 168 -9.27 -10.98 21.25
CA ILE A 168 -9.07 -10.47 19.89
C ILE A 168 -7.67 -9.88 19.75
N GLU A 169 -7.24 -9.06 20.72
CA GLU A 169 -5.93 -8.41 20.72
C GLU A 169 -4.79 -9.44 20.73
N LYS A 170 -4.87 -10.43 21.63
CA LYS A 170 -3.88 -11.51 21.71
C LYS A 170 -3.79 -12.30 20.40
N ALA A 171 -4.92 -12.71 19.84
CA ALA A 171 -4.95 -13.43 18.57
C ALA A 171 -4.43 -12.56 17.40
N GLY A 172 -4.70 -11.25 17.44
CA GLY A 172 -4.14 -10.29 16.49
C GLY A 172 -2.61 -10.25 16.54
N ILE A 173 -2.02 -10.21 17.73
CA ILE A 173 -0.56 -10.24 17.90
C ILE A 173 0.03 -11.54 17.33
N ASP A 174 -0.55 -12.69 17.69
CA ASP A 174 -0.07 -14.02 17.27
C ASP A 174 -0.15 -14.19 15.75
N GLU A 175 -1.16 -13.62 15.10
CA GLU A 175 -1.39 -13.71 13.64
C GLU A 175 -0.88 -12.49 12.84
N ILE A 176 -0.20 -11.54 13.49
CA ILE A 176 0.33 -10.31 12.89
C ILE A 176 -0.79 -9.48 12.20
N ARG A 177 -1.88 -9.24 12.92
CA ARG A 177 -3.05 -8.44 12.51
C ARG A 177 -3.41 -7.42 13.58
N THR A 178 -4.10 -6.36 13.19
CA THR A 178 -4.70 -5.43 14.16
C THR A 178 -5.94 -6.05 14.80
N PRO A 179 -6.32 -5.65 16.02
CA PRO A 179 -7.53 -6.18 16.68
C PRO A 179 -8.79 -6.05 15.81
N GLU A 180 -8.97 -4.94 15.08
CA GLU A 180 -10.12 -4.72 14.20
C GLU A 180 -10.14 -5.70 13.03
N ASN A 181 -8.98 -5.93 12.40
CA ASN A 181 -8.86 -6.88 11.31
C ASN A 181 -9.08 -8.33 11.80
N GLN A 182 -8.63 -8.64 13.01
CA GLN A 182 -8.87 -9.95 13.61
C GLN A 182 -10.35 -10.16 13.94
N ALA A 183 -11.03 -9.14 14.47
CA ALA A 183 -12.48 -9.17 14.69
C ALA A 183 -13.25 -9.37 13.38
N LEU A 184 -12.90 -8.62 12.32
CA LEU A 184 -13.50 -8.79 11.00
C LEU A 184 -13.28 -10.19 10.42
N TYR A 185 -12.07 -10.74 10.59
CA TYR A 185 -11.77 -12.09 10.15
C TYR A 185 -12.65 -13.13 10.84
N TRP A 186 -12.82 -13.04 12.17
CA TRP A 186 -13.71 -13.93 12.92
C TRP A 186 -15.16 -13.80 12.47
N LEU A 187 -15.66 -12.59 12.23
CA LEU A 187 -17.03 -12.39 11.71
C LEU A 187 -17.21 -13.05 10.34
N VAL A 188 -16.25 -12.88 9.42
CA VAL A 188 -16.31 -13.51 8.09
C VAL A 188 -16.26 -15.03 8.19
N MET A 189 -15.42 -15.57 9.07
CA MET A 189 -15.31 -17.01 9.29
C MET A 189 -16.59 -17.60 9.89
N TRP A 190 -17.20 -16.90 10.84
CA TRP A 190 -18.46 -17.32 11.45
C TRP A 190 -19.61 -17.36 10.44
N VAL A 191 -19.78 -16.31 9.62
CA VAL A 191 -20.80 -16.28 8.56
C VAL A 191 -20.63 -17.43 7.56
N ARG A 192 -19.39 -17.80 7.23
CA ARG A 192 -19.12 -18.94 6.36
C ARG A 192 -19.53 -20.27 6.99
N ALA A 193 -19.19 -20.47 8.27
CA ALA A 193 -19.56 -21.67 9.00
C ALA A 193 -21.09 -21.84 9.10
N GLU A 194 -21.84 -20.75 9.30
CA GLU A 194 -23.30 -20.79 9.31
C GLU A 194 -23.87 -21.18 7.95
N SER A 195 -23.33 -20.64 6.86
CA SER A 195 -23.81 -20.96 5.50
C SER A 195 -23.57 -22.42 5.09
N GLU A 196 -22.55 -23.07 5.65
CA GLU A 196 -22.27 -24.48 5.41
C GLU A 196 -23.25 -25.38 6.17
N HIS A 197 -23.62 -25.01 7.40
CA HIS A 197 -24.61 -25.77 8.19
C HIS A 197 -26.04 -25.72 7.60
N GLU A 198 -26.43 -24.62 6.94
CA GLU A 198 -27.73 -24.53 6.27
C GLU A 198 -27.81 -25.40 5.00
N ALA A 199 -26.67 -25.63 4.32
CA ALA A 199 -26.64 -26.38 3.06
C ALA A 199 -26.79 -27.90 3.25
N ASP A 200 -26.39 -28.43 4.40
CA ASP A 200 -26.45 -29.87 4.72
C ASP A 200 -27.78 -30.29 5.39
N GLY A 201 -28.67 -29.33 5.69
CA GLY A 201 -29.94 -29.54 6.42
C GLY A 201 -31.20 -29.59 5.56
N VAL A 202 -31.08 -29.61 4.23
CA VAL A 202 -32.19 -29.65 3.25
C VAL A 202 -32.09 -30.91 2.39
#